data_AF-A0AAN7BFL9-F1
#
_entry.id   AF-A0AAN7BFL9-F1
#
_cell.length_a   1.000
_cell.length_b   1.000
_cell.length_c   1.000
_cell.angle_alpha   90.00
_cell.angle_beta   90.00
_cell.angle_gamma   90.00
#
_symmetry.space_group_name_H-M   'P 1'
#
loop_
_entity.id
_entity.type
_entity.pdbx_description
1 polymer ?
#
loop_
_entity_poly.entity_id
_entity_poly.type
_entity_poly.pdbx_seq_one_letter_code
_entity_poly.pdbx_strand_id
1 'polypeptide(L)'
;MIATKIILLALAVCIKASPAKPVQATTVTTAPTTATTDWLPLPFPSADVNWDDIEIEGFNNPDNWNLSAPFPSEVTSPAPGKNSLGGIGIMSGPCNQGTCPDYFASFDLLYTLYSYPNNVYGAFSEIRVNDCNVCLRGTVASSYASGSILGGCYNFRTCNRDQEICVDPGKGRAHRRWKDNNHKTCYNMQYTNEGSCGVVAARAIIRPSGTTLGNGREDIL
;
A
#
# COMPACT_ATOMS: atom_id res chain seq x y z
N MET A 1 -31.18 -87.47 -30.77
CA MET A 1 -31.51 -86.98 -29.42
C MET A 1 -30.22 -86.91 -28.62
N ILE A 2 -29.88 -85.75 -28.05
CA ILE A 2 -29.17 -85.59 -26.76
C ILE A 2 -29.19 -84.07 -26.48
N ALA A 3 -29.76 -83.71 -25.34
CA ALA A 3 -29.87 -82.36 -24.84
C ALA A 3 -28.54 -81.87 -24.25
N THR A 4 -28.28 -80.57 -24.26
CA THR A 4 -27.19 -80.00 -23.47
C THR A 4 -27.63 -78.69 -22.84
N LYS A 5 -27.46 -78.67 -21.51
CA LYS A 5 -27.84 -77.61 -20.57
C LYS A 5 -26.85 -76.44 -20.62
N ILE A 6 -27.37 -75.26 -20.30
CA ILE A 6 -26.67 -73.99 -20.14
C ILE A 6 -25.99 -73.94 -18.76
N ILE A 7 -24.74 -73.45 -18.70
CA ILE A 7 -24.11 -72.90 -17.49
C ILE A 7 -23.37 -71.60 -17.87
N LEU A 8 -23.59 -70.53 -17.10
CA LEU A 8 -22.95 -69.22 -17.20
C LEU A 8 -21.45 -69.26 -16.86
N LEU A 9 -20.64 -68.48 -17.58
CA LEU A 9 -19.25 -68.18 -17.25
C LEU A 9 -19.05 -66.66 -17.11
N ALA A 10 -18.64 -66.24 -15.92
CA ALA A 10 -18.17 -64.89 -15.62
C ALA A 10 -16.72 -64.74 -16.11
N LEU A 11 -16.42 -63.67 -16.86
CA LEU A 11 -15.09 -63.33 -17.33
C LEU A 11 -14.37 -62.46 -16.29
N ALA A 12 -13.43 -63.06 -15.56
CA ALA A 12 -12.35 -62.35 -14.88
C ALA A 12 -11.16 -62.22 -15.85
N VAL A 13 -10.88 -61.00 -16.31
CA VAL A 13 -9.68 -60.72 -17.13
C VAL A 13 -8.61 -60.12 -16.23
N CYS A 14 -7.55 -60.92 -16.02
CA CYS A 14 -6.29 -60.49 -15.41
C CYS A 14 -5.51 -59.60 -16.41
N ILE A 15 -5.31 -58.32 -16.08
CA ILE A 15 -4.33 -57.47 -16.77
C ILE A 15 -2.99 -57.60 -16.04
N LYS A 16 -2.00 -58.16 -16.73
CA LYS A 16 -0.59 -58.18 -16.30
C LYS A 16 -0.08 -56.75 -16.19
N ALA A 17 0.24 -56.31 -14.97
CA ALA A 17 0.96 -55.06 -14.73
C ALA A 17 2.47 -55.31 -14.86
N SER A 18 3.13 -54.58 -15.75
CA SER A 18 4.59 -54.39 -15.74
C SER A 18 5.00 -53.54 -14.52
N PRO A 19 6.21 -53.70 -13.96
CA PRO A 19 6.62 -52.97 -12.77
C PRO A 19 6.80 -51.49 -13.09
N ALA A 20 5.92 -50.66 -12.52
CA ALA A 20 6.06 -49.21 -12.55
C ALA A 20 7.27 -48.79 -11.72
N LYS A 21 8.18 -48.06 -12.37
CA LYS A 21 9.25 -47.27 -11.76
C LYS A 21 8.65 -46.40 -10.63
N PRO A 22 9.26 -46.27 -9.45
CA PRO A 22 8.71 -45.43 -8.39
C PRO A 22 8.60 -44.00 -8.90
N VAL A 23 7.36 -43.53 -9.07
CA VAL A 23 7.05 -42.12 -9.30
C VAL A 23 7.41 -41.41 -8.00
N GLN A 24 8.55 -40.71 -8.01
CA GLN A 24 8.87 -39.75 -6.96
C GLN A 24 7.69 -38.78 -6.90
N ALA A 25 7.00 -38.75 -5.76
CA ALA A 25 6.03 -37.73 -5.46
C ALA A 25 6.76 -36.38 -5.57
N THR A 26 6.46 -35.64 -6.64
CA THR A 26 6.86 -34.25 -6.74
C THR A 26 6.10 -33.56 -5.63
N THR A 27 6.80 -33.22 -4.56
CA THR A 27 6.26 -32.37 -3.51
C THR A 27 5.70 -31.14 -4.20
N VAL A 28 4.41 -30.91 -4.02
CA VAL A 28 3.81 -29.62 -4.36
C VAL A 28 4.55 -28.62 -3.49
N THR A 29 5.57 -27.97 -4.07
CA THR A 29 6.15 -26.77 -3.49
C THR A 29 4.97 -25.82 -3.39
N THR A 30 4.45 -25.65 -2.18
CA THR A 30 3.53 -24.58 -1.85
C THR A 30 4.05 -23.32 -2.51
N ALA A 31 3.19 -22.65 -3.28
CA ALA A 31 3.48 -21.32 -3.79
C ALA A 31 4.16 -20.51 -2.67
N PRO A 32 5.26 -19.78 -2.96
CA PRO A 32 5.96 -19.04 -1.93
C PRO A 32 4.92 -18.25 -1.15
N THR A 33 4.85 -18.52 0.16
CA THR A 33 4.08 -17.74 1.11
C THR A 33 4.39 -16.28 0.79
N THR A 34 3.37 -15.52 0.43
CA THR A 34 3.48 -14.07 0.19
C THR A 34 4.36 -13.52 1.29
N ALA A 35 5.53 -12.97 0.93
CA ALA A 35 6.36 -12.30 1.89
C ALA A 35 5.47 -11.27 2.59
N THR A 36 5.22 -11.48 3.88
CA THR A 36 4.62 -10.45 4.72
C THR A 36 5.54 -9.26 4.56
N THR A 37 5.06 -8.26 3.82
CA THR A 37 5.85 -7.09 3.53
C THR A 37 5.94 -6.31 4.83
N ASP A 38 6.93 -6.61 5.65
CA ASP A 38 7.22 -5.85 6.86
C ASP A 38 7.66 -4.46 6.41
N TRP A 39 6.69 -3.55 6.33
CA TRP A 39 6.91 -2.13 6.04
C TRP A 39 7.80 -1.58 7.14
N LEU A 40 8.95 -1.00 6.76
CA LEU A 40 9.79 -0.36 7.76
C LEU A 40 9.20 1.02 8.04
N PRO A 41 8.78 1.33 9.28
CA PRO A 41 8.38 2.69 9.62
C PRO A 41 9.54 3.64 9.39
N LEU A 42 9.28 4.83 8.85
CA LEU A 42 10.25 5.91 8.85
C LEU A 42 10.10 6.69 10.15
N PRO A 43 11.12 6.77 11.01
CA PRO A 43 11.07 7.64 12.17
C PRO A 43 10.80 9.09 11.72
N PHE A 44 9.72 9.65 12.22
CA PHE A 44 9.39 11.06 12.08
C PHE A 44 10.27 11.85 13.04
N PRO A 45 11.11 12.78 12.57
CA PRO A 45 11.97 13.55 13.46
C PRO A 45 11.13 14.30 14.49
N SER A 46 11.44 14.14 15.78
CA SER A 46 10.71 14.87 16.83
C SER A 46 10.80 16.38 16.66
N ALA A 47 11.88 16.89 16.05
CA ALA A 47 12.05 18.29 15.70
C ALA A 47 11.07 18.80 14.64
N ASP A 48 10.41 17.91 13.90
CA ASP A 48 9.43 18.25 12.87
C ASP A 48 8.00 18.36 13.42
N VAL A 49 7.80 18.04 14.71
CA VAL A 49 6.50 18.11 15.40
C VAL A 49 6.40 19.42 16.18
N ASN A 50 5.27 20.10 16.07
CA ASN A 50 4.93 21.18 17.00
C ASN A 50 4.45 20.59 18.32
N TRP A 51 5.31 20.66 19.34
CA TRP A 51 5.03 20.16 20.68
C TRP A 51 4.36 21.19 21.60
N ASP A 52 4.26 22.45 21.19
CA ASP A 52 3.78 23.53 22.07
C ASP A 52 2.32 23.29 22.53
N ASP A 53 1.53 22.58 21.71
CA ASP A 53 0.12 22.26 21.98
C ASP A 53 -0.11 20.77 22.31
N ILE A 54 0.96 19.97 22.48
CA ILE A 54 0.85 18.54 22.79
C ILE A 54 1.17 18.28 24.26
N GLU A 55 0.19 17.76 25.00
CA GLU A 55 0.43 17.21 26.33
C GLU A 55 1.11 15.85 26.24
N ILE A 56 2.37 15.76 26.68
CA ILE A 56 3.22 14.56 26.54
C ILE A 56 2.59 13.33 27.22
N GLU A 57 2.01 13.50 28.41
CA GLU A 57 1.32 12.40 29.12
C GLU A 57 0.11 11.92 28.32
N GLY A 58 -0.66 12.86 27.79
CA GLY A 58 -1.79 12.56 26.92
C GLY A 58 -1.36 11.85 25.63
N PHE A 59 -0.29 12.30 24.99
CA PHE A 59 0.24 11.73 23.75
C PHE A 59 0.72 10.29 23.92
N ASN A 60 1.34 9.99 25.06
CA ASN A 60 1.83 8.65 25.37
C ASN A 60 0.74 7.70 25.87
N ASN A 61 -0.46 8.19 26.17
CA ASN A 61 -1.59 7.35 26.56
C ASN A 61 -2.31 6.79 25.30
N PRO A 62 -2.34 5.47 25.07
CA PRO A 62 -3.00 4.89 23.90
C PRO A 62 -4.51 5.16 23.83
N ASP A 63 -5.19 5.37 24.97
CA ASP A 63 -6.64 5.64 25.01
C ASP A 63 -7.02 6.98 24.38
N ASN A 64 -6.04 7.88 24.26
CA ASN A 64 -6.17 9.20 23.68
C ASN A 64 -6.04 9.20 22.14
N TRP A 65 -5.77 8.05 21.52
CA TRP A 65 -5.58 7.94 20.09
C TRP A 65 -6.82 7.47 19.37
N ASN A 66 -7.33 8.33 18.49
CA ASN A 66 -8.37 7.98 17.56
C ASN A 66 -7.75 7.54 16.22
N LEU A 67 -7.59 6.24 16.03
CA LEU A 67 -7.14 5.65 14.75
C LEU A 67 -8.27 5.47 13.74
N SER A 68 -9.51 5.78 14.14
CA SER A 68 -10.65 5.86 13.25
C SER A 68 -10.71 7.29 12.71
N ALA A 69 -9.85 7.61 11.75
CA ALA A 69 -9.83 8.94 11.14
C ALA A 69 -11.24 9.36 10.68
N PRO A 70 -11.56 10.67 10.69
CA PRO A 70 -12.82 11.18 10.16
C PRO A 70 -12.90 11.19 8.62
N PHE A 71 -11.97 10.51 7.92
CA PHE A 71 -11.81 10.62 6.46
C PHE A 71 -12.39 9.38 5.75
N PRO A 72 -13.08 9.56 4.61
CA PRO A 72 -13.58 8.44 3.80
C PRO A 72 -12.42 7.50 3.44
N SER A 73 -12.69 6.20 3.37
CA SER A 73 -11.72 5.18 2.96
C SER A 73 -11.07 5.45 1.61
N GLU A 74 -11.76 6.21 0.75
CA GLU A 74 -11.26 6.71 -0.52
C GLU A 74 -11.97 8.02 -0.88
N VAL A 75 -11.21 9.04 -1.30
CA VAL A 75 -11.76 10.30 -1.81
C VAL A 75 -11.27 10.50 -3.24
N THR A 76 -12.19 10.88 -4.14
CA THR A 76 -11.89 11.19 -5.54
C THR A 76 -12.16 12.66 -5.82
N SER A 77 -11.31 13.30 -6.63
CA SER A 77 -11.54 14.66 -7.14
C SER A 77 -10.98 14.83 -8.55
N PRO A 78 -11.46 15.79 -9.35
CA PRO A 78 -10.80 16.16 -10.60
C PRO A 78 -9.38 16.66 -10.33
N ALA A 79 -8.42 16.26 -11.15
CA ALA A 79 -7.08 16.85 -11.07
C ALA A 79 -7.15 18.33 -11.50
N PRO A 80 -6.38 19.23 -10.86
CA PRO A 80 -6.27 20.60 -11.32
C PRO A 80 -5.82 20.60 -12.78
N GLY A 81 -6.56 21.29 -13.64
CA GLY A 81 -6.20 21.40 -15.04
C GLY A 81 -4.83 22.05 -15.18
N LYS A 82 -4.03 21.64 -16.17
CA LYS A 82 -2.72 22.28 -16.47
C LYS A 82 -2.79 23.81 -16.64
N ASN A 83 -3.99 24.36 -16.81
CA ASN A 83 -4.28 25.78 -17.06
C ASN A 83 -5.04 26.48 -15.91
N SER A 84 -5.29 25.85 -14.75
CA SER A 84 -5.81 26.58 -13.59
C SER A 84 -4.67 27.36 -12.93
N LEU A 85 -4.58 28.66 -13.25
CA LEU A 85 -3.66 29.66 -12.65
C LEU A 85 -2.30 29.10 -12.18
N GLY A 86 -1.45 28.79 -13.17
CA GLY A 86 -0.02 28.60 -12.98
C GLY A 86 0.38 27.16 -12.74
N GLY A 87 1.25 26.65 -13.60
CA GLY A 87 2.00 25.41 -13.40
C GLY A 87 2.99 25.46 -12.23
N ILE A 88 2.59 26.05 -11.11
CA ILE A 88 3.22 25.94 -9.81
C ILE A 88 2.67 24.64 -9.23
N GLY A 89 3.55 23.69 -8.94
CA GLY A 89 3.14 22.50 -8.19
C GLY A 89 2.66 23.00 -6.86
N ILE A 90 1.33 23.02 -6.66
CA ILE A 90 0.71 23.62 -5.48
C ILE A 90 1.29 22.88 -4.28
N MET A 91 2.15 23.56 -3.51
CA MET A 91 2.51 23.12 -2.17
C MET A 91 1.35 23.51 -1.29
N SER A 92 0.56 22.53 -0.87
CA SER A 92 -0.64 22.83 -0.10
C SER A 92 -0.29 23.23 1.35
N GLY A 93 0.98 23.04 1.75
CA GLY A 93 1.53 23.44 3.03
C GLY A 93 0.96 22.62 4.20
N PRO A 94 1.22 23.03 5.45
CA PRO A 94 0.83 22.23 6.61
C PRO A 94 -0.67 22.26 6.88
N CYS A 95 -1.38 23.34 6.57
CA CYS A 95 -2.79 23.52 6.94
C CYS A 95 -3.75 22.77 6.02
N ASN A 96 -3.56 22.90 4.70
CA ASN A 96 -4.49 22.39 3.71
C ASN A 96 -3.76 21.38 2.87
N GLN A 97 -4.31 20.18 2.69
CA GLN A 97 -3.77 19.22 1.73
C GLN A 97 -4.92 18.72 0.87
N GLY A 98 -4.76 18.89 -0.43
CA GLY A 98 -5.74 18.40 -1.41
C GLY A 98 -5.70 16.88 -1.55
N THR A 99 -6.65 16.37 -2.34
CA THR A 99 -6.69 14.95 -2.75
C THR A 99 -5.56 14.61 -3.70
N CYS A 100 -5.07 15.57 -4.49
CA CYS A 100 -3.95 15.37 -5.41
C CYS A 100 -2.59 15.38 -4.67
N PRO A 101 -1.60 14.62 -5.16
CA PRO A 101 -0.20 14.79 -4.77
C PRO A 101 0.31 16.22 -5.01
N ASP A 102 1.18 16.69 -4.13
CA ASP A 102 1.88 17.97 -4.32
C ASP A 102 3.00 17.80 -5.39
N TYR A 103 3.58 18.92 -5.86
CA TYR A 103 4.72 18.93 -6.79
C TYR A 103 4.51 18.26 -8.16
N PHE A 104 3.26 18.13 -8.63
CA PHE A 104 2.91 17.39 -9.85
C PHE A 104 3.40 15.93 -9.85
N ALA A 105 3.60 15.34 -8.66
CA ALA A 105 3.95 13.93 -8.57
C ALA A 105 2.79 13.05 -9.08
N SER A 106 3.11 11.90 -9.67
CA SER A 106 2.10 10.92 -10.07
C SER A 106 1.44 10.25 -8.85
N PHE A 107 2.17 10.19 -7.74
CA PHE A 107 1.67 9.78 -6.43
C PHE A 107 2.57 10.32 -5.33
N ASP A 108 2.08 10.34 -4.11
CA ASP A 108 2.88 10.51 -2.90
C ASP A 108 2.25 9.78 -1.71
N LEU A 109 2.98 9.70 -0.61
CA LEU A 109 2.48 9.31 0.71
C LEU A 109 2.41 10.58 1.57
N LEU A 110 1.21 10.98 1.93
CA LEU A 110 0.93 12.05 2.87
C LEU A 110 0.85 11.47 4.28
N TYR A 111 1.69 11.97 5.18
CA TYR A 111 1.57 11.73 6.62
C TYR A 111 0.96 12.95 7.30
N THR A 112 -0.01 12.72 8.17
CA THR A 112 -0.51 13.78 9.07
C THR A 112 -0.61 13.24 10.49
N LEU A 113 -0.02 13.99 11.42
CA LEU A 113 -0.25 13.88 12.86
C LEU A 113 -1.20 14.99 13.30
N TYR A 114 -2.33 14.60 13.88
CA TYR A 114 -3.30 15.50 14.47
C TYR A 114 -3.14 15.52 15.99
N SER A 115 -3.29 16.73 16.55
CA SER A 115 -3.52 16.98 17.96
C SER A 115 -4.79 17.83 18.09
N TYR A 116 -5.83 17.21 18.60
CA TYR A 116 -7.12 17.85 18.87
C TYR A 116 -7.19 18.27 20.35
N PRO A 117 -8.08 19.22 20.69
CA PRO A 117 -8.37 19.56 22.07
C PRO A 117 -8.74 18.33 22.91
N ASN A 118 -8.53 18.43 24.23
CA ASN A 118 -8.75 17.35 25.20
C ASN A 118 -7.87 16.11 24.98
N ASN A 119 -6.63 16.31 24.53
CA ASN A 119 -5.64 15.26 24.34
C ASN A 119 -6.09 14.15 23.38
N VAL A 120 -6.78 14.47 22.30
CA VAL A 120 -7.15 13.47 21.29
C VAL A 120 -6.16 13.54 20.13
N TYR A 121 -5.56 12.41 19.76
CA TYR A 121 -4.52 12.33 18.74
C TYR A 121 -4.91 11.41 17.59
N GLY A 122 -4.31 11.61 16.43
CA GLY A 122 -4.44 10.67 15.32
C GLY A 122 -3.30 10.81 14.33
N ALA A 123 -2.71 9.70 13.91
CA ALA A 123 -1.67 9.68 12.88
C ALA A 123 -2.10 8.81 11.71
N PHE A 124 -2.06 9.39 10.51
CA PHE A 124 -2.55 8.75 9.29
C PHE A 124 -1.52 8.88 8.18
N SER A 125 -1.35 7.78 7.45
CA SER A 125 -0.57 7.73 6.21
C SER A 125 -1.51 7.41 5.07
N GLU A 126 -1.52 8.27 4.05
CA GLU A 126 -2.46 8.24 2.94
C GLU A 126 -1.70 8.29 1.63
N ILE A 127 -1.99 7.38 0.71
CA ILE A 127 -1.44 7.46 -0.64
C ILE A 127 -2.37 8.32 -1.49
N ARG A 128 -1.79 9.35 -2.12
CA ARG A 128 -2.48 10.16 -3.12
C ARG A 128 -1.97 9.79 -4.49
N VAL A 129 -2.85 9.81 -5.48
CA VAL A 129 -2.54 9.45 -6.88
C VAL A 129 -3.08 10.54 -7.78
N ASN A 130 -2.33 10.89 -8.83
CA ASN A 130 -2.78 11.74 -9.93
C ASN A 130 -2.62 10.98 -11.25
N ASP A 131 -3.72 10.44 -11.74
CA ASP A 131 -3.78 9.63 -12.95
C ASP A 131 -4.97 10.04 -13.81
N CYS A 132 -4.80 10.13 -15.13
CA CYS A 132 -5.89 10.40 -16.06
C CYS A 132 -6.77 11.61 -15.70
N ASN A 133 -6.17 12.67 -15.17
CA ASN A 133 -6.83 13.89 -14.69
C ASN A 133 -7.82 13.66 -13.53
N VAL A 134 -7.61 12.60 -12.76
CA VAL A 134 -8.36 12.30 -11.55
C VAL A 134 -7.36 12.08 -10.41
N CYS A 135 -7.67 12.68 -9.27
CA CYS A 135 -6.91 12.46 -8.06
C CYS A 135 -7.67 11.53 -7.12
N LEU A 136 -6.94 10.54 -6.60
CA LEU A 136 -7.41 9.60 -5.58
C LEU A 136 -6.61 9.80 -4.31
N ARG A 137 -7.24 9.55 -3.16
CA ARG A 137 -6.61 9.55 -1.85
C ARG A 137 -7.18 8.41 -1.03
N GLY A 138 -6.32 7.52 -0.56
CA GLY A 138 -6.70 6.37 0.27
C GLY A 138 -5.78 6.20 1.48
N THR A 139 -6.38 5.97 2.64
CA THR A 139 -5.64 5.67 3.87
C THR A 139 -5.02 4.28 3.79
N VAL A 140 -3.71 4.19 4.00
CA VAL A 140 -2.96 2.92 3.95
C VAL A 140 -2.47 2.46 5.32
N ALA A 141 -2.35 3.38 6.27
CA ALA A 141 -1.97 3.05 7.63
C ALA A 141 -2.41 4.12 8.62
N SER A 142 -2.65 3.68 9.87
CA SER A 142 -2.82 4.52 11.04
C SER A 142 -1.99 3.94 12.18
N SER A 143 -1.34 4.78 12.98
CA SER A 143 -0.51 4.30 14.09
C SER A 143 -0.74 5.08 15.38
N TYR A 144 -0.55 4.38 16.49
CA TYR A 144 -0.31 5.00 17.78
C TYR A 144 1.12 5.59 17.82
N ALA A 145 1.29 6.60 18.69
CA ALA A 145 2.47 7.34 19.17
C ALA A 145 3.89 6.76 18.97
N SER A 146 4.23 6.24 17.79
CA SER A 146 5.58 5.76 17.49
C SER A 146 6.44 6.84 16.83
N GLY A 147 5.90 8.06 16.67
CA GLY A 147 6.56 9.14 15.95
C GLY A 147 7.13 8.62 14.63
N SER A 148 6.36 7.81 13.91
CA SER A 148 6.83 7.10 12.73
C SER A 148 5.78 7.14 11.63
N ILE A 149 6.23 7.41 10.42
CA ILE A 149 5.41 7.34 9.21
C ILE A 149 5.34 5.86 8.79
N LEU A 150 4.12 5.33 8.72
CA LEU A 150 3.89 3.96 8.28
C LEU A 150 3.70 3.89 6.76
N GLY A 151 4.24 2.84 6.18
CA GLY A 151 4.02 2.47 4.79
C GLY A 151 2.77 1.64 4.60
N GLY A 152 2.48 1.33 3.35
CA GLY A 152 1.38 0.44 2.99
C GLY A 152 1.14 0.40 1.48
N CYS A 153 0.16 -0.40 1.08
CA CYS A 153 -0.28 -0.54 -0.30
C CYS A 153 -1.68 0.06 -0.49
N TYR A 154 -1.86 0.78 -1.59
CA TYR A 154 -3.13 1.27 -2.05
C TYR A 154 -3.49 0.63 -3.39
N ASN A 155 -4.61 -0.08 -3.40
CA ASN A 155 -5.17 -0.75 -4.57
C ASN A 155 -6.33 0.09 -5.11
N PHE A 156 -6.27 0.46 -6.39
CA PHE A 156 -7.23 1.38 -6.99
C PHE A 156 -7.38 1.13 -8.49
N ARG A 157 -8.38 1.77 -9.09
CA ARG A 157 -8.62 1.72 -10.53
C ARG A 157 -8.64 3.13 -11.11
N THR A 158 -7.73 3.40 -12.05
CA THR A 158 -7.68 4.65 -12.81
C THR A 158 -7.34 4.33 -14.25
N CYS A 159 -7.69 5.22 -15.19
CA CYS A 159 -7.44 4.97 -16.62
C CYS A 159 -8.04 3.63 -17.11
N ASN A 160 -9.14 3.17 -16.51
CA ASN A 160 -9.76 1.85 -16.71
C ASN A 160 -8.88 0.63 -16.39
N ARG A 161 -7.76 0.81 -15.69
CA ARG A 161 -6.80 -0.24 -15.35
C ARG A 161 -6.67 -0.38 -13.84
N ASP A 162 -6.59 -1.62 -13.36
CA ASP A 162 -6.35 -1.90 -11.95
C ASP A 162 -4.87 -1.76 -11.64
N GLN A 163 -4.58 -1.08 -10.53
CA GLN A 163 -3.24 -0.72 -10.13
C GLN A 163 -3.04 -0.92 -8.64
N GLU A 164 -1.78 -1.02 -8.26
CA GLU A 164 -1.34 -1.01 -6.88
C GLU A 164 -0.14 -0.06 -6.77
N ILE A 165 -0.14 0.77 -5.74
CA ILE A 165 1.05 1.52 -5.32
C ILE A 165 1.35 1.10 -3.89
N CYS A 166 2.60 0.74 -3.63
CA CYS A 166 3.03 0.54 -2.25
C CYS A 166 4.27 1.35 -1.93
N VAL A 167 4.28 1.92 -0.72
CA VAL A 167 5.32 2.82 -0.23
C VAL A 167 5.92 2.24 1.06
N ASP A 168 7.24 2.10 1.08
CA ASP A 168 8.06 1.67 2.22
C ASP A 168 8.91 2.87 2.67
N PRO A 169 8.36 3.74 3.55
CA PRO A 169 8.98 5.01 3.87
C PRO A 169 10.31 4.82 4.61
N GLY A 170 10.43 3.82 5.49
CA GLY A 170 11.67 3.55 6.24
C GLY A 170 12.82 3.06 5.37
N LYS A 171 12.53 2.51 4.18
CA LYS A 171 13.54 2.17 3.17
C LYS A 171 13.61 3.18 2.02
N GLY A 172 12.87 4.30 2.09
CA GLY A 172 12.89 5.35 1.07
C GLY A 172 12.54 4.85 -0.34
N ARG A 173 11.64 3.86 -0.44
CA ARG A 173 11.31 3.19 -1.72
C ARG A 173 9.81 3.02 -1.91
N ALA A 174 9.39 2.97 -3.16
CA ALA A 174 8.03 2.61 -3.52
C ALA A 174 8.01 1.79 -4.81
N HIS A 175 6.87 1.19 -5.12
CA HIS A 175 6.60 0.66 -6.44
C HIS A 175 5.17 0.90 -6.87
N ARG A 176 4.97 0.93 -8.18
CA ARG A 176 3.67 0.93 -8.84
C ARG A 176 3.57 -0.32 -9.70
N ARG A 177 2.49 -1.09 -9.54
CA ARG A 177 2.21 -2.30 -10.31
C ARG A 177 0.95 -2.09 -11.13
N TRP A 178 1.08 -2.26 -12.44
CA TRP A 178 -0.06 -2.37 -13.35
C TRP A 178 -0.51 -3.83 -13.38
N LYS A 179 -1.73 -4.12 -12.90
CA LYS A 179 -2.16 -5.51 -12.69
C LYS A 179 -2.52 -6.25 -13.98
N ASP A 180 -2.86 -5.51 -15.03
CA ASP A 180 -3.23 -6.06 -16.34
C ASP A 180 -2.06 -6.72 -17.07
N ASN A 181 -0.84 -6.21 -16.90
CA ASN A 181 0.37 -6.78 -17.52
C ASN A 181 1.47 -7.13 -16.51
N ASN A 182 1.15 -7.07 -15.21
CA ASN A 182 2.08 -7.25 -14.09
C ASN A 182 3.35 -6.39 -14.19
N HIS A 183 3.29 -5.24 -14.88
CA HIS A 183 4.44 -4.35 -15.02
C HIS A 183 4.66 -3.58 -13.72
N LYS A 184 5.85 -3.74 -13.14
CA LYS A 184 6.26 -3.09 -11.91
C LYS A 184 7.31 -2.03 -12.19
N THR A 185 7.05 -0.80 -11.75
CA THR A 185 8.01 0.31 -11.75
C THR A 185 8.40 0.62 -10.32
N CYS A 186 9.71 0.67 -10.03
CA CYS A 186 10.24 0.99 -8.71
C CYS A 186 10.72 2.45 -8.64
N TYR A 187 10.59 3.06 -7.47
CA TYR A 187 10.89 4.46 -7.23
C TYR A 187 11.77 4.62 -5.99
N ASN A 188 12.73 5.53 -6.07
CA ASN A 188 13.29 6.14 -4.87
C ASN A 188 12.33 7.22 -4.39
N MET A 189 12.25 7.39 -3.07
CA MET A 189 11.35 8.33 -2.43
C MET A 189 12.14 9.42 -1.71
N GLN A 190 11.60 10.64 -1.73
CA GLN A 190 12.13 11.80 -1.03
C GLN A 190 11.11 12.27 0.00
N TYR A 191 11.58 12.44 1.23
CA TYR A 191 10.85 13.04 2.34
C TYR A 191 10.88 14.57 2.25
N THR A 192 9.76 15.21 2.56
CA THR A 192 9.63 16.64 2.73
C THR A 192 8.76 16.90 3.95
N ASN A 193 9.28 17.66 4.92
CA ASN A 193 8.50 18.15 6.04
C ASN A 193 7.71 19.39 5.59
N GLU A 194 6.39 19.38 5.82
CA GLU A 194 5.50 20.50 5.51
C GLU A 194 5.18 21.36 6.75
N GLY A 195 5.56 20.90 7.96
CA GLY A 195 5.40 21.61 9.22
C GLY A 195 4.07 21.34 9.92
N SER A 196 3.60 22.30 10.71
CA SER A 196 2.41 22.23 11.55
C SER A 196 1.43 23.38 11.28
N CYS A 197 0.16 23.20 11.65
CA CYS A 197 -0.87 24.23 11.56
C CYS A 197 -2.13 23.87 12.35
N GLY A 198 -2.47 24.67 13.37
CA GLY A 198 -3.66 24.43 14.19
C GLY A 198 -3.68 23.02 14.77
N VAL A 199 -4.73 22.24 14.48
CA VAL A 199 -4.85 20.84 14.92
C VAL A 199 -3.89 19.88 14.21
N VAL A 200 -3.18 20.31 13.17
CA VAL A 200 -2.11 19.54 12.52
C VAL A 200 -0.82 19.79 13.28
N ALA A 201 -0.45 18.84 14.14
CA ALA A 201 0.80 18.90 14.90
C ALA A 201 2.02 18.68 14.02
N ALA A 202 1.90 17.84 12.98
CA ALA A 202 2.95 17.63 12.00
C ALA A 202 2.39 17.10 10.69
N ARG A 203 3.09 17.39 9.60
CA ARG A 203 2.75 16.91 8.27
C ARG A 203 3.99 16.72 7.42
N ALA A 204 4.01 15.63 6.65
CA ALA A 204 5.07 15.37 5.69
C ALA A 204 4.54 14.69 4.43
N ILE A 205 5.32 14.85 3.37
CA ILE A 205 5.08 14.26 2.06
C ILE A 205 6.29 13.41 1.70
N ILE A 206 6.03 12.17 1.29
CA ILE A 206 7.05 11.26 0.76
C ILE A 206 6.69 10.97 -0.70
N ARG A 207 7.48 11.49 -1.63
CA ARG A 207 7.18 11.48 -3.08
C ARG A 207 8.30 10.85 -3.91
N PRO A 208 8.01 10.35 -5.13
CA PRO A 208 9.05 9.86 -6.03
C PRO A 208 10.08 10.93 -6.36
N SER A 209 11.37 10.61 -6.21
CA SER A 209 12.50 11.48 -6.61
C SER A 209 13.25 10.97 -7.85
N GLY A 210 12.91 9.76 -8.31
CA GLY A 210 13.46 9.14 -9.51
C GLY A 210 13.01 7.68 -9.63
N THR A 211 13.19 7.10 -10.82
CA THR A 211 12.97 5.67 -11.05
C THR A 211 14.25 4.89 -10.85
N THR A 212 14.13 3.69 -10.29
CA THR A 212 15.20 2.68 -10.33
C THR A 212 14.77 1.57 -11.26
N LEU A 213 15.69 1.09 -12.11
CA LEU A 213 15.41 -0.07 -12.95
C LEU A 213 15.17 -1.28 -12.04
N GLY A 214 13.90 -1.69 -11.94
CA GLY A 214 13.51 -2.94 -11.32
C GLY A 214 13.96 -4.09 -12.21
N ASN A 215 15.24 -4.47 -12.13
CA ASN A 215 15.72 -5.69 -12.76
C ASN A 215 15.11 -6.89 -12.04
N GLY A 216 13.92 -7.33 -12.47
CA GLY A 216 13.38 -8.69 -12.38
C GLY A 216 13.51 -9.48 -11.06
N ARG A 217 13.93 -8.85 -9.96
CA ARG A 217 14.09 -9.49 -8.67
C ARG A 217 12.77 -9.35 -7.94
N GLU A 218 12.12 -10.50 -7.82
CA GLU A 218 11.04 -10.77 -6.87
C GLU A 218 11.46 -10.45 -5.42
N ASP A 219 12.75 -10.19 -5.16
CA ASP A 219 13.29 -9.81 -3.84
C ASP A 219 13.00 -8.34 -3.42
N ILE A 220 12.27 -7.57 -4.24
CA ILE A 220 11.82 -6.22 -3.85
C ILE A 220 10.34 -6.32 -3.47
N LEU A 221 10.11 -6.77 -2.24
CA LEU A 221 8.84 -7.17 -1.59
C LEU A 221 8.46 -8.62 -1.81
#